data_AF-A0A660NT30-F1
#
_entry.id   AF-A0A660NT30-F1
#
_cell.length_a   1.000
_cell.length_b   1.000
_cell.length_c   1.000
_cell.angle_alpha   90.00
_cell.angle_beta   90.00
_cell.angle_gamma   90.00
#
_symmetry.space_group_name_H-M   'P 1'
#
loop_
_entity.id
_entity.type
_entity.pdbx_description
1 polymer ?
#
loop_
_entity_poly.entity_id
_entity_poly.type
_entity_poly.pdbx_seq_one_letter_code
_entity_poly.pdbx_strand_id
1 'polypeptide(L)'
;MQNKGLVICVAVLLTLASIFYLSFSVATSYYDGQAAKIKDPIARQDYKDSVKYLGIYPYQKCLETQIGLGLDLKGGMNVILEISVPDVVDVLADHKTDAAYQKAMKEAKAQEATSQSDFITLFVDNFHKIAPGRKLAEIFATQQLKGKVSTQSSDKEVEKALREEVAASIDNSYNVVRNRIDQFGVVQPNIQKLEGQEGRLMVEMPGIREPERMRKLLQGSANLEFWETYNNQEIAPYL
;
A
#
# COMPACT_ATOMS: atom_id res chain seq x y z
N MET A 1 -26.47 -34.74 34.22
CA MET A 1 -25.81 -35.39 33.06
C MET A 1 -26.56 -35.16 31.72
N GLN A 2 -27.39 -34.12 31.59
CA GLN A 2 -28.33 -33.95 30.46
C GLN A 2 -27.75 -33.31 29.19
N ASN A 3 -26.55 -32.73 29.21
CA ASN A 3 -25.97 -32.07 28.02
C ASN A 3 -24.96 -32.93 27.26
N LYS A 4 -24.72 -34.20 27.64
CA LYS A 4 -23.69 -35.03 27.00
C LYS A 4 -23.96 -35.27 25.51
N GLY A 5 -25.21 -35.50 25.11
CA GLY A 5 -25.57 -35.69 23.70
C GLY A 5 -25.37 -34.44 22.83
N LEU A 6 -25.69 -33.27 23.38
CA LEU A 6 -25.49 -31.99 22.70
C LEU A 6 -24.01 -31.67 22.55
N VAL A 7 -23.21 -31.89 23.60
CA VAL A 7 -21.75 -31.69 23.55
C VAL A 7 -21.09 -32.62 22.53
N ILE A 8 -21.50 -33.90 22.45
CA ILE A 8 -20.97 -34.84 21.45
C ILE A 8 -21.38 -34.41 20.04
N CYS A 9 -22.64 -34.02 19.82
CA CYS A 9 -23.11 -33.54 18.53
C CYS A 9 -22.32 -32.32 18.04
N VAL A 10 -22.14 -31.31 18.91
CA VAL A 10 -21.34 -30.12 18.61
C VAL A 10 -19.88 -30.47 18.33
N ALA A 11 -19.28 -31.37 19.11
CA ALA A 11 -17.90 -31.81 18.89
C ALA A 11 -17.73 -32.54 17.55
N VAL A 12 -18.68 -33.40 17.15
CA VAL A 12 -18.66 -34.08 15.85
C VAL A 12 -18.80 -33.07 14.72
N LEU A 13 -19.74 -32.13 14.82
CA LEU A 13 -19.93 -31.08 13.80
C LEU A 13 -18.68 -30.19 13.66
N LEU A 14 -18.08 -29.78 14.77
CA LEU A 14 -16.85 -28.99 14.76
C LEU A 14 -15.69 -29.79 14.15
N THR A 15 -15.59 -31.08 14.47
CA THR A 15 -14.54 -31.95 13.90
C THR A 15 -14.71 -32.09 12.39
N LEU A 16 -15.93 -32.30 11.90
CA LEU A 16 -16.24 -32.35 10.47
C LEU A 16 -15.92 -31.01 9.78
N ALA A 17 -16.28 -29.89 10.40
CA ALA A 17 -15.93 -28.56 9.90
C ALA A 17 -14.41 -28.37 9.82
N SER A 18 -13.66 -28.77 10.86
CA SER A 18 -12.19 -28.70 10.87
C SER A 18 -11.58 -29.54 9.75
N ILE A 19 -12.03 -30.78 9.57
CA ILE A 19 -11.55 -31.66 8.48
C ILE A 19 -11.85 -31.01 7.12
N PHE A 20 -13.03 -30.42 6.96
CA PHE A 20 -13.41 -29.70 5.75
C PHE A 20 -12.47 -28.51 5.47
N TYR A 21 -12.19 -27.66 6.45
CA TYR A 21 -11.25 -26.53 6.25
C TYR A 21 -9.82 -27.01 5.99
N LEU A 22 -9.38 -28.09 6.64
CA LEU A 22 -8.03 -28.65 6.46
C LEU A 22 -7.86 -29.28 5.06
N SER A 23 -8.94 -29.80 4.48
CA SER A 23 -8.94 -30.37 3.14
C SER A 23 -8.56 -29.36 2.04
N PHE A 24 -8.86 -28.06 2.24
CA PHE A 24 -8.45 -27.01 1.31
C PHE A 24 -6.93 -26.86 1.22
N SER A 25 -6.22 -26.96 2.35
CA SER A 25 -4.75 -26.91 2.38
C SER A 25 -4.11 -28.08 1.62
N VAL A 26 -4.73 -29.27 1.69
CA VAL A 26 -4.28 -30.45 0.92
C VAL A 26 -4.55 -30.24 -0.57
N ALA A 27 -5.72 -29.71 -0.93
CA ALA A 27 -6.10 -29.43 -2.30
C ALA A 27 -5.16 -28.38 -2.94
N THR A 28 -4.87 -27.27 -2.25
CA THR A 28 -3.95 -26.24 -2.78
C THR A 28 -2.55 -26.81 -2.97
N SER A 29 -2.03 -27.59 -2.01
CA SER A 29 -0.74 -28.27 -2.13
C SER A 29 -0.67 -29.21 -3.35
N TYR A 30 -1.74 -29.99 -3.59
CA TYR A 30 -1.84 -30.85 -4.76
C TYR A 30 -1.82 -30.04 -6.08
N TYR A 31 -2.66 -29.01 -6.20
CA TYR A 31 -2.70 -28.18 -7.41
C TYR A 31 -1.41 -27.41 -7.64
N ASP A 32 -0.75 -26.93 -6.58
CA ASP A 32 0.56 -26.28 -6.69
C ASP A 32 1.65 -27.25 -7.17
N GLY A 33 1.63 -28.50 -6.70
CA GLY A 33 2.54 -29.55 -7.17
C GLY A 33 2.32 -29.90 -8.65
N GLN A 34 1.08 -29.87 -9.13
CA GLN A 34 0.76 -30.06 -10.54
C GLN A 34 1.17 -28.85 -11.39
N ALA A 35 0.87 -27.64 -10.93
CA ALA A 35 1.26 -26.40 -11.61
C ALA A 35 2.78 -26.26 -11.71
N ALA A 36 3.54 -26.70 -10.69
CA ALA A 36 5.01 -26.66 -10.71
C ALA A 36 5.64 -27.50 -11.84
N LYS A 37 4.93 -28.51 -12.38
CA LYS A 37 5.39 -29.31 -13.52
C LYS A 37 5.30 -28.56 -14.85
N ILE A 38 4.52 -27.48 -14.91
CA ILE A 38 4.31 -26.65 -16.10
C ILE A 38 5.41 -25.58 -16.17
N LYS A 39 6.28 -25.70 -17.18
CA LYS A 39 7.41 -24.77 -17.38
C LYS A 39 6.95 -23.38 -17.81
N ASP A 40 6.00 -23.31 -18.74
CA ASP A 40 5.48 -22.04 -19.26
C ASP A 40 4.71 -21.26 -18.19
N PRO A 41 5.08 -20.00 -17.88
CA PRO A 41 4.39 -19.20 -16.87
C PRO A 41 2.91 -18.96 -17.16
N ILE A 42 2.54 -18.78 -18.43
CA ILE A 42 1.14 -18.49 -18.82
C ILE A 42 0.30 -19.75 -18.65
N ALA A 43 0.70 -20.87 -19.26
CA ALA A 43 -0.01 -22.14 -19.11
C ALA A 43 -0.10 -22.61 -17.65
N ARG A 44 0.89 -22.26 -16.82
CA ARG A 44 0.86 -22.54 -15.37
C ARG A 44 -0.24 -21.75 -14.66
N GLN A 45 -0.40 -20.48 -15.02
CA GLN A 45 -1.44 -19.62 -14.48
C GLN A 45 -2.82 -20.06 -14.97
N ASP A 46 -2.97 -20.34 -16.27
CA ASP A 46 -4.21 -20.85 -16.86
C ASP A 46 -4.69 -22.15 -16.18
N TYR A 47 -3.75 -23.05 -15.87
CA TYR A 47 -4.06 -24.26 -15.10
C TYR A 47 -4.64 -23.91 -13.73
N LYS A 48 -4.01 -23.00 -12.98
CA LYS A 48 -4.48 -22.58 -11.66
C LYS A 48 -5.85 -21.91 -11.73
N ASP A 49 -6.13 -21.15 -12.77
CA ASP A 49 -7.42 -20.47 -12.95
C ASP A 49 -8.54 -21.45 -13.37
N SER A 50 -8.17 -22.55 -14.04
CA SER A 50 -9.11 -23.58 -14.48
C SER A 50 -9.54 -24.57 -13.39
N VAL A 51 -8.70 -24.84 -12.38
CA VAL A 51 -8.97 -25.90 -11.40
C VAL A 51 -10.02 -25.47 -10.37
N LYS A 52 -10.91 -26.42 -10.06
CA LYS A 52 -11.95 -26.27 -9.04
C LYS A 52 -11.93 -27.42 -8.05
N TYR A 53 -11.78 -27.11 -6.76
CA TYR A 53 -11.93 -28.09 -5.69
C TYR A 53 -13.41 -28.39 -5.46
N LEU A 54 -13.76 -29.68 -5.36
CA LEU A 54 -15.14 -30.17 -5.24
C LEU A 54 -16.10 -29.66 -6.34
N GLY A 55 -15.56 -29.25 -7.50
CA GLY A 55 -16.33 -28.72 -8.63
C GLY A 55 -16.93 -27.31 -8.43
N ILE A 56 -16.90 -26.77 -7.21
CA ILE A 56 -17.55 -25.49 -6.87
C ILE A 56 -16.57 -24.41 -6.39
N TYR A 57 -15.44 -24.78 -5.78
CA TYR A 57 -14.50 -23.82 -5.21
C TYR A 57 -13.37 -23.54 -6.21
N PRO A 58 -13.24 -22.33 -6.76
CA PRO A 58 -12.09 -21.99 -7.60
C PRO A 58 -10.81 -22.00 -6.76
N TYR A 59 -9.67 -22.20 -7.43
CA TYR A 59 -8.35 -22.22 -6.76
C TYR A 59 -8.11 -21.02 -5.84
N GLN A 60 -8.49 -19.81 -6.28
CA GLN A 60 -8.38 -18.60 -5.46
C GLN A 60 -9.13 -18.71 -4.13
N LYS A 61 -10.32 -19.31 -4.13
CA LYS A 61 -11.10 -19.51 -2.90
C LYS A 61 -10.46 -20.54 -1.99
N CYS A 62 -9.88 -21.59 -2.56
CA CYS A 62 -9.11 -22.58 -1.81
C CYS A 62 -7.90 -21.93 -1.16
N LEU A 63 -7.21 -21.04 -1.88
CA LEU A 63 -6.09 -20.27 -1.37
C LEU A 63 -6.48 -19.39 -0.18
N GLU A 64 -7.58 -18.62 -0.28
CA GLU A 64 -8.08 -17.78 0.83
C GLU A 64 -8.46 -18.59 2.08
N THR A 65 -8.93 -19.82 1.88
CA THR A 65 -9.48 -20.69 2.93
C THR A 65 -8.44 -21.61 3.56
N GLN A 66 -7.28 -21.80 2.91
CA GLN A 66 -6.22 -22.65 3.42
C GLN A 66 -5.61 -22.08 4.71
N ILE A 67 -4.87 -22.93 5.42
CA ILE A 67 -4.13 -22.53 6.62
C ILE A 67 -3.04 -21.52 6.24
N GLY A 68 -3.05 -20.38 6.93
CA GLY A 68 -1.99 -19.37 6.82
C GLY A 68 -0.71 -19.84 7.48
N LEU A 69 0.21 -20.39 6.68
CA LEU A 69 1.50 -20.89 7.13
C LEU A 69 2.48 -19.78 7.56
N GLY A 70 2.20 -18.52 7.21
CA GLY A 70 3.09 -17.39 7.50
C GLY A 70 4.40 -17.43 6.68
N LEU A 71 5.25 -16.43 6.90
CA LEU A 71 6.51 -16.28 6.15
C LEU A 71 7.52 -17.38 6.46
N ASP A 72 7.62 -17.80 7.71
CA ASP A 72 8.63 -18.78 8.16
C ASP A 72 8.42 -20.16 7.50
N LEU A 73 7.17 -20.64 7.44
CA LEU A 73 6.86 -21.95 6.88
C LEU A 73 6.63 -21.94 5.37
N LYS A 74 6.12 -20.84 4.79
CA LYS A 74 5.82 -20.74 3.34
C LYS A 74 6.97 -20.12 2.54
N GLY A 75 7.91 -19.45 3.20
CA GLY A 75 8.87 -18.54 2.56
C GLY A 75 8.16 -17.33 1.93
N GLY A 76 8.94 -16.41 1.36
CA GLY A 76 8.39 -15.23 0.68
C GLY A 76 9.27 -14.00 0.85
N MET A 77 8.63 -12.85 1.06
CA MET A 77 9.31 -11.56 1.15
C MET A 77 8.79 -10.74 2.34
N ASN A 78 9.71 -10.11 3.08
CA ASN A 78 9.43 -9.07 4.08
C ASN A 78 10.05 -7.76 3.60
N VAL A 79 9.27 -6.67 3.61
CA VAL A 79 9.70 -5.34 3.19
C VAL A 79 9.22 -4.30 4.19
N ILE A 80 10.08 -3.33 4.47
CA ILE A 80 9.69 -2.11 5.17
C ILE A 80 9.58 -1.02 4.11
N LEU A 81 8.39 -0.44 3.99
CA LEU A 81 8.10 0.69 3.12
C LEU A 81 8.06 1.95 3.98
N GLU A 82 8.69 3.01 3.52
CA GLU A 82 8.67 4.32 4.16
C GLU A 82 8.02 5.33 3.23
N ILE A 83 7.09 6.10 3.78
CA ILE A 83 6.37 7.13 3.05
C ILE A 83 7.19 8.40 3.13
N SER A 84 7.50 8.94 1.96
CA SER A 84 8.23 10.19 1.83
C SER A 84 7.35 11.36 2.24
N VAL A 85 7.45 11.78 3.50
CA VAL A 85 6.84 13.03 4.00
C VAL A 85 7.19 14.24 3.11
N PRO A 86 8.44 14.39 2.64
CA PRO A 86 8.77 15.48 1.73
C PRO A 86 7.96 15.48 0.43
N ASP A 87 7.67 14.31 -0.13
CA ASP A 87 6.89 14.22 -1.38
C ASP A 87 5.41 14.52 -1.14
N VAL A 88 4.87 14.18 0.04
CA VAL A 88 3.52 14.61 0.45
C VAL A 88 3.47 16.13 0.56
N VAL A 89 4.43 16.74 1.24
CA VAL A 89 4.52 18.21 1.36
C VAL A 89 4.67 18.87 -0.03
N ASP A 90 5.41 18.26 -0.94
CA ASP A 90 5.53 18.73 -2.33
C ASP A 90 4.21 18.65 -3.09
N VAL A 91 3.45 17.56 -2.96
CA VAL A 91 2.13 17.41 -3.60
C VAL A 91 1.12 18.45 -3.09
N LEU A 92 1.22 18.87 -1.82
CA LEU A 92 0.30 19.84 -1.21
C LEU A 92 0.61 21.30 -1.53
N ALA A 93 1.79 21.59 -2.08
CA ALA A 93 2.24 22.94 -2.43
C ALA A 93 1.83 23.34 -3.85
N ASP A 94 1.31 24.56 -4.05
CA ASP A 94 0.97 25.11 -5.38
C ASP A 94 2.21 25.69 -6.07
N HIS A 95 2.96 26.51 -5.33
CA HIS A 95 4.04 27.33 -5.87
C HIS A 95 5.40 26.62 -5.81
N LYS A 96 5.48 25.43 -6.41
CA LYS A 96 6.69 24.57 -6.39
C LYS A 96 7.93 25.21 -7.03
N THR A 97 7.75 26.25 -7.84
CA THR A 97 8.82 27.01 -8.50
C THR A 97 9.39 28.13 -7.64
N ASP A 98 8.81 28.41 -6.47
CA ASP A 98 9.30 29.44 -5.56
C ASP A 98 10.71 29.09 -5.06
N ALA A 99 11.65 30.03 -5.22
CA ALA A 99 13.06 29.79 -4.88
C ALA A 99 13.27 29.58 -3.37
N ALA A 100 12.48 30.24 -2.52
CA ALA A 100 12.56 30.06 -1.08
C ALA A 100 12.00 28.69 -0.68
N TYR A 101 10.88 28.28 -1.29
CA TYR A 101 10.30 26.94 -1.09
C TYR A 101 11.27 25.82 -1.49
N GLN A 102 11.83 25.88 -2.71
CA GLN A 102 12.76 24.85 -3.20
C GLN A 102 14.01 24.74 -2.33
N LYS A 103 14.54 25.89 -1.89
CA LYS A 103 15.70 25.93 -1.00
C LYS A 103 15.36 25.37 0.39
N ALA A 104 14.20 25.72 0.95
CA ALA A 104 13.72 25.19 2.23
C ALA A 104 13.52 23.66 2.17
N MET A 105 12.89 23.15 1.11
CA MET A 105 12.72 21.71 0.89
C MET A 105 14.07 20.98 0.79
N LYS A 106 15.03 21.54 0.06
CA LYS A 106 16.36 20.95 -0.09
C LYS A 106 17.14 20.93 1.24
N GLU A 107 17.12 22.04 1.97
CA GLU A 107 17.81 22.15 3.26
C GLU A 107 17.16 21.26 4.33
N ALA A 108 15.83 21.18 4.36
CA ALA A 108 15.10 20.29 5.24
C ALA A 108 15.41 18.81 4.95
N LYS A 109 15.40 18.39 3.66
CA LYS A 109 15.78 17.02 3.25
C LYS A 109 17.20 16.66 3.68
N ALA A 110 18.13 17.60 3.56
CA ALA A 110 19.52 17.38 3.98
C ALA A 110 19.65 17.28 5.52
N GLN A 111 18.88 18.07 6.25
CA GLN A 111 18.89 18.07 7.72
C GLN A 111 18.20 16.83 8.30
N GLU A 112 17.11 16.35 7.68
CA GLU A 112 16.37 15.15 8.09
C GLU A 112 17.28 13.93 8.24
N ALA A 113 18.26 13.77 7.34
CA ALA A 113 19.22 12.66 7.38
C ALA A 113 20.15 12.66 8.61
N THR A 114 20.25 13.78 9.33
CA THR A 114 21.17 13.97 10.46
C THR A 114 20.48 14.41 11.75
N SER A 115 19.24 14.87 11.65
CA SER A 115 18.45 15.40 12.75
C SER A 115 17.56 14.32 13.37
N GLN A 116 17.12 14.56 14.61
CA GLN A 116 16.05 13.79 15.25
C GLN A 116 14.69 14.49 15.13
N SER A 117 14.63 15.69 14.55
CA SER A 117 13.40 16.42 14.34
C SER A 117 12.66 15.93 13.11
N ASP A 118 11.33 15.99 13.17
CA ASP A 118 10.45 15.69 12.04
C ASP A 118 10.65 16.66 10.86
N PHE A 119 10.43 16.14 9.64
CA PHE A 119 10.60 16.87 8.39
C PHE A 119 9.76 18.15 8.32
N ILE A 120 8.50 18.15 8.78
CA ILE A 120 7.64 19.34 8.70
C ILE A 120 8.24 20.46 9.56
N THR A 121 8.71 20.14 10.76
CA THR A 121 9.38 21.11 11.64
C THR A 121 10.63 21.69 10.95
N LEU A 122 11.48 20.81 10.41
CA LEU A 122 12.69 21.23 9.69
C LEU A 122 12.36 22.12 8.49
N PHE A 123 11.33 21.77 7.73
CA PHE A 123 10.88 22.55 6.58
C PHE A 123 10.40 23.94 6.99
N VAL A 124 9.52 24.04 7.99
CA VAL A 124 9.01 25.33 8.50
C VAL A 124 10.14 26.21 9.02
N ASP A 125 11.08 25.64 9.77
CA ASP A 125 12.23 26.37 10.31
C ASP A 125 13.14 26.91 9.20
N ASN A 126 13.47 26.08 8.19
CA ASN A 126 14.30 26.52 7.08
C ASN A 126 13.56 27.54 6.19
N PHE A 127 12.25 27.39 5.98
CA PHE A 127 11.46 28.36 5.23
C PHE A 127 11.49 29.75 5.87
N HIS A 128 11.26 29.85 7.19
CA HIS A 128 11.32 31.13 7.90
C HIS A 128 12.73 31.74 7.95
N LYS A 129 13.79 30.92 7.93
CA LYS A 129 15.18 31.42 7.83
C LYS A 129 15.47 32.02 6.44
N ILE A 130 14.97 31.40 5.39
CA ILE A 130 15.23 31.81 4.00
C ILE A 130 14.35 33.00 3.61
N ALA A 131 13.10 33.03 4.07
CA ALA A 131 12.11 34.05 3.74
C ALA A 131 11.44 34.62 5.00
N PRO A 132 12.17 35.42 5.80
CA PRO A 132 11.62 36.00 7.02
C PRO A 132 10.43 36.91 6.68
N GLY A 133 9.28 36.65 7.32
CA GLY A 133 8.05 37.44 7.18
C GLY A 133 7.08 36.97 6.09
N ARG A 134 7.43 35.94 5.30
CA ARG A 134 6.47 35.28 4.39
C ARG A 134 5.68 34.21 5.14
N LYS A 135 4.40 34.07 4.81
CA LYS A 135 3.52 33.08 5.42
C LYS A 135 3.53 31.78 4.64
N LEU A 136 3.48 30.64 5.33
CA LEU A 136 3.33 29.33 4.70
C LEU A 136 2.02 29.22 3.90
N ALA A 137 0.99 29.96 4.32
CA ALA A 137 -0.30 30.03 3.62
C ALA A 137 -0.18 30.47 2.15
N GLU A 138 0.87 31.22 1.77
CA GLU A 138 1.12 31.60 0.36
C GLU A 138 1.45 30.41 -0.55
N ILE A 139 1.89 29.29 0.03
CA ILE A 139 2.32 28.08 -0.68
C ILE A 139 1.27 26.97 -0.55
N PHE A 140 0.63 26.89 0.62
CA PHE A 140 -0.26 25.78 1.00
C PHE A 140 -1.75 26.13 1.01
N ALA A 141 -2.17 27.34 0.61
CA ALA A 141 -3.57 27.65 0.36
C ALA A 141 -4.06 27.03 -0.97
N THR A 142 -3.92 25.71 -1.09
CA THR A 142 -4.21 24.93 -2.29
C THR A 142 -5.61 24.31 -2.27
N GLN A 143 -6.06 23.78 -3.41
CA GLN A 143 -7.33 23.06 -3.49
C GLN A 143 -7.30 21.77 -2.65
N GLN A 144 -6.14 21.13 -2.54
CA GLN A 144 -5.92 19.92 -1.75
C GLN A 144 -6.17 20.19 -0.26
N LEU A 145 -5.83 21.39 0.23
CA LEU A 145 -6.03 21.80 1.62
C LEU A 145 -7.26 22.70 1.81
N LYS A 146 -8.18 22.72 0.85
CA LYS A 146 -9.40 23.53 0.91
C LYS A 146 -10.21 23.20 2.17
N GLY A 147 -10.52 24.24 2.95
CA GLY A 147 -11.25 24.11 4.22
C GLY A 147 -10.36 23.80 5.43
N LYS A 148 -9.09 23.44 5.22
CA LYS A 148 -8.07 23.31 6.28
C LYS A 148 -7.11 24.50 6.30
N VAL A 149 -6.72 25.00 5.13
CA VAL A 149 -5.82 26.15 4.97
C VAL A 149 -6.46 27.20 4.06
N SER A 150 -6.29 28.47 4.41
CA SER A 150 -6.67 29.63 3.62
C SER A 150 -5.51 30.62 3.53
N THR A 151 -5.60 31.62 2.65
CA THR A 151 -4.57 32.69 2.53
C THR A 151 -4.38 33.52 3.81
N GLN A 152 -5.33 33.45 4.75
CA GLN A 152 -5.27 34.13 6.04
C GLN A 152 -4.79 33.25 7.19
N SER A 153 -4.63 31.95 6.94
CA SER A 153 -4.21 30.99 7.97
C SER A 153 -2.85 31.34 8.54
N SER A 154 -2.69 31.07 9.83
CA SER A 154 -1.40 31.21 10.52
C SER A 154 -0.47 30.03 10.19
N ASP A 155 0.83 30.22 10.35
CA ASP A 155 1.80 29.15 10.07
C ASP A 155 1.58 27.90 10.94
N LYS A 156 1.08 28.08 12.18
CA LYS A 156 0.69 26.96 13.06
C LYS A 156 -0.51 26.17 12.53
N GLU A 157 -1.49 26.84 11.93
CA GLU A 157 -2.64 26.17 11.32
C GLU A 157 -2.22 25.40 10.07
N VAL A 158 -1.31 25.97 9.27
CA VAL A 158 -0.74 25.30 8.10
C VAL A 158 0.07 24.08 8.53
N GLU A 159 0.93 24.22 9.53
CA GLU A 159 1.73 23.10 10.06
C GLU A 159 0.83 21.95 10.55
N LYS A 160 -0.24 22.29 11.30
CA LYS A 160 -1.22 21.30 11.75
C LYS A 160 -1.90 20.60 10.58
N ALA A 161 -2.34 21.36 9.57
CA ALA A 161 -2.98 20.79 8.38
C ALA A 161 -2.04 19.86 7.61
N LEU A 162 -0.75 20.21 7.47
CA LEU A 162 0.26 19.35 6.85
C LEU A 162 0.43 18.04 7.61
N ARG A 163 0.52 18.09 8.94
CA ARG A 163 0.64 16.88 9.79
C ARG A 163 -0.58 15.96 9.65
N GLU A 164 -1.78 16.52 9.67
CA GLU A 164 -3.01 15.76 9.47
C GLU A 164 -3.06 15.11 8.08
N GLU A 165 -2.62 15.81 7.04
CA GLU A 165 -2.62 15.29 5.68
C GLU A 165 -1.53 14.22 5.45
N VAL A 166 -0.39 14.35 6.10
CA VAL A 166 0.64 13.30 6.14
C VAL A 166 0.10 12.04 6.83
N ALA A 167 -0.55 12.18 7.98
CA ALA A 167 -1.19 11.04 8.66
C ALA A 167 -2.25 10.36 7.76
N ALA A 168 -3.10 11.15 7.08
CA ALA A 168 -4.08 10.63 6.13
C ALA A 168 -3.41 9.93 4.93
N SER A 169 -2.31 10.47 4.43
CA SER A 169 -1.52 9.87 3.34
C SER A 169 -0.91 8.53 3.75
N ILE A 170 -0.52 8.39 5.02
CA ILE A 170 -0.05 7.11 5.59
C ILE A 170 -1.16 6.06 5.60
N ASP A 171 -2.36 6.45 6.03
CA ASP A 171 -3.53 5.58 6.03
C ASP A 171 -3.94 5.16 4.60
N ASN A 172 -3.90 6.10 3.66
CA ASN A 172 -4.18 5.81 2.26
C ASN A 172 -3.14 4.86 1.65
N SER A 173 -1.86 5.04 1.98
CA SER A 173 -0.78 4.18 1.51
C SER A 173 -0.94 2.74 1.96
N TYR A 174 -1.45 2.50 3.18
CA TYR A 174 -1.80 1.15 3.64
C TYR A 174 -2.80 0.47 2.69
N ASN A 175 -3.88 1.18 2.33
CA ASN A 175 -4.91 0.64 1.43
C ASN A 175 -4.36 0.41 0.01
N VAL A 176 -3.51 1.31 -0.49
CA VAL A 176 -2.88 1.17 -1.81
C VAL A 176 -1.97 -0.05 -1.84
N VAL A 177 -1.09 -0.22 -0.83
CA VAL A 177 -0.18 -1.35 -0.74
C VAL A 177 -0.98 -2.66 -0.65
N ARG A 178 -2.01 -2.71 0.19
CA ARG A 178 -2.91 -3.87 0.29
C ARG A 178 -3.52 -4.25 -1.05
N ASN A 179 -4.16 -3.29 -1.73
CA ASN A 179 -4.82 -3.54 -3.02
C ASN A 179 -3.83 -4.02 -4.09
N ARG A 180 -2.60 -3.51 -4.11
CA ARG A 180 -1.55 -3.97 -5.04
C ARG A 180 -1.08 -5.39 -4.76
N ILE A 181 -0.94 -5.73 -3.48
CA ILE A 181 -0.56 -7.08 -3.05
C ILE A 181 -1.65 -8.09 -3.41
N ASP A 182 -2.91 -7.71 -3.21
CA ASP A 182 -4.08 -8.52 -3.56
C ASP A 182 -4.14 -8.78 -5.08
N GLN A 183 -3.81 -7.77 -5.91
CA GLN A 183 -3.72 -7.93 -7.38
C GLN A 183 -2.65 -8.93 -7.82
N PHE A 184 -1.62 -9.15 -7.01
CA PHE A 184 -0.57 -10.14 -7.30
C PHE A 184 -0.95 -11.56 -6.83
N GLY A 185 -2.13 -11.73 -6.24
CA GLY A 185 -2.62 -13.02 -5.76
C GLY A 185 -1.90 -13.50 -4.49
N VAL A 186 -1.31 -12.59 -3.71
CA VAL A 186 -0.75 -12.96 -2.40
C VAL A 186 -1.88 -13.23 -1.45
N VAL A 187 -1.80 -14.38 -0.80
CA VAL A 187 -2.83 -14.84 0.13
C VAL A 187 -2.40 -14.47 1.54
N GLN A 188 -3.26 -13.77 2.29
CA GLN A 188 -3.04 -13.39 3.68
C GLN A 188 -1.74 -12.58 3.90
N PRO A 189 -1.57 -11.43 3.22
CA PRO A 189 -0.46 -10.55 3.54
C PRO A 189 -0.63 -9.95 4.95
N ASN A 190 0.47 -9.82 5.68
CA ASN A 190 0.49 -9.13 6.96
C ASN A 190 1.09 -7.73 6.75
N ILE A 191 0.25 -6.71 6.93
CA ILE A 191 0.66 -5.30 6.78
C ILE A 191 0.46 -4.62 8.13
N GLN A 192 1.54 -4.10 8.69
CA GLN A 192 1.54 -3.44 10.00
C GLN A 192 2.19 -2.08 9.91
N LYS A 193 1.60 -1.09 10.58
CA LYS A 193 2.24 0.20 10.81
C LYS A 193 3.29 0.01 11.90
N LEU A 194 4.52 0.46 11.67
CA LEU A 194 5.54 0.41 12.69
C LEU A 194 5.31 1.54 13.69
N GLU A 195 4.92 1.19 14.92
CA GLU A 195 4.71 2.16 15.98
C GLU A 195 6.03 2.86 16.35
N GLY A 196 5.99 4.19 16.49
CA GLY A 196 7.15 5.00 16.87
C GLY A 196 8.09 5.43 15.73
N GLN A 197 7.83 5.04 14.48
CA GLN A 197 8.49 5.58 13.29
C GLN A 197 7.44 6.09 12.31
N GLU A 198 7.32 7.40 12.16
CA GLU A 198 6.31 8.00 11.29
C GLU A 198 6.46 7.52 9.84
N GLY A 199 5.34 7.14 9.23
CA GLY A 199 5.30 6.79 7.81
C GLY A 199 5.87 5.43 7.41
N ARG A 200 6.20 4.53 8.35
CA ARG A 200 6.73 3.18 8.01
C ARG A 200 5.69 2.07 8.10
N LEU A 201 5.67 1.23 7.07
CA LEU A 201 4.81 0.07 6.92
C LEU A 201 5.66 -1.19 6.77
N MET A 202 5.51 -2.13 7.68
CA MET A 202 6.04 -3.49 7.54
C MET A 202 5.06 -4.34 6.75
N VAL A 203 5.56 -5.02 5.73
CA VAL A 203 4.77 -5.82 4.80
C VAL A 203 5.40 -7.19 4.66
N GLU A 204 4.66 -8.22 5.06
CA GLU A 204 5.05 -9.62 4.89
C GLU A 204 4.12 -10.29 3.86
N MET A 205 4.74 -10.88 2.84
CA MET A 205 4.04 -11.53 1.73
C MET A 205 4.51 -12.97 1.59
N PRO A 206 3.79 -13.93 2.21
CA PRO A 206 4.16 -15.34 2.17
C PRO A 206 3.81 -15.98 0.82
N GLY A 207 4.71 -16.84 0.31
CA GLY A 207 4.51 -17.57 -0.95
C GLY A 207 4.87 -16.80 -2.24
N ILE A 208 5.50 -15.63 -2.13
CA ILE A 208 6.07 -14.91 -3.28
C ILE A 208 7.24 -15.70 -3.88
N ARG A 209 7.18 -15.99 -5.18
CA ARG A 209 8.25 -16.68 -5.93
C ARG A 209 9.19 -15.72 -6.67
N GLU A 210 8.71 -14.53 -7.04
CA GLU A 210 9.45 -13.53 -7.82
C GLU A 210 9.56 -12.21 -7.02
N PRO A 211 10.51 -12.11 -6.06
CA PRO A 211 10.61 -10.94 -5.18
C PRO A 211 10.94 -9.65 -5.96
N GLU A 212 11.78 -9.71 -6.99
CA GLU A 212 12.14 -8.53 -7.79
C GLU A 212 10.95 -7.92 -8.53
N ARG A 213 10.03 -8.76 -9.03
CA ARG A 213 8.81 -8.30 -9.68
C ARG A 213 7.87 -7.63 -8.68
N MET A 214 7.73 -8.21 -7.49
CA MET A 214 6.94 -7.62 -6.42
C MET A 214 7.56 -6.30 -5.92
N ARG A 215 8.88 -6.25 -5.76
CA ARG A 215 9.61 -5.02 -5.41
C ARG A 215 9.32 -3.90 -6.42
N LYS A 216 9.42 -4.19 -7.72
CA LYS A 216 9.11 -3.22 -8.78
C LYS A 216 7.66 -2.72 -8.73
N LEU A 217 6.71 -3.60 -8.40
CA LEU A 217 5.29 -3.25 -8.25
C LEU A 217 5.04 -2.34 -7.03
N LEU A 218 5.68 -2.64 -5.90
CA LEU A 218 5.55 -1.84 -4.68
C LEU A 218 6.25 -0.48 -4.82
N GLN A 219 7.35 -0.40 -5.55
CA GLN A 219 8.07 0.84 -5.83
C GLN A 219 7.40 1.74 -6.89
N GLY A 220 6.60 1.17 -7.80
CA GLY A 220 5.99 1.93 -8.88
C GLY A 220 5.05 3.02 -8.34
N SER A 221 5.33 4.30 -8.62
CA SER A 221 4.34 5.35 -8.42
C SER A 221 3.22 5.16 -9.44
N ALA A 222 1.97 5.06 -8.98
CA ALA A 222 0.81 4.95 -9.86
C ALA A 222 0.19 6.32 -10.05
N ASN A 223 0.93 7.23 -10.70
CA ASN A 223 0.37 8.50 -11.13
C ASN A 223 -0.56 8.24 -12.32
N LEU A 224 -1.87 8.36 -12.09
CA LEU A 224 -2.87 8.33 -13.15
C LEU A 224 -3.02 9.75 -13.69
N GLU A 225 -2.54 9.96 -14.91
CA GLU A 225 -2.68 11.23 -15.61
C GLU A 225 -3.71 11.09 -16.73
N PHE A 226 -4.62 12.05 -16.80
CA PHE A 226 -5.57 12.16 -17.89
C PHE A 226 -5.03 13.18 -18.89
N TRP A 227 -4.82 12.74 -20.11
CA TRP A 227 -4.36 13.58 -21.21
C TRP A 227 -5.51 13.81 -22.17
N GLU A 228 -5.72 15.06 -22.58
CA GLU A 228 -6.63 15.35 -23.68
C GLU A 228 -6.04 14.78 -24.97
N THR A 229 -6.84 14.03 -25.72
CA THR A 229 -6.45 13.43 -26.99
C THR A 229 -7.27 14.05 -28.11
N TYR A 230 -6.67 14.14 -29.30
CA TYR A 230 -7.37 14.62 -30.48
C TYR A 230 -8.33 13.55 -31.00
N ASN A 231 -9.50 13.98 -31.44
CA ASN A 231 -10.44 13.12 -32.13
C ASN A 231 -9.96 12.86 -33.56
N ASN A 232 -10.31 11.70 -34.11
CA ASN A 232 -9.87 11.30 -35.44
C ASN A 232 -10.23 12.31 -36.55
N GLN A 233 -11.34 13.04 -36.38
CA GLN A 233 -11.80 14.10 -37.29
C GLN A 233 -10.89 15.34 -37.29
N GLU A 234 -10.19 15.61 -36.18
CA GLU A 234 -9.29 16.76 -36.03
C GLU A 234 -7.91 16.50 -36.64
N ILE A 235 -7.51 15.22 -36.71
CA ILE A 235 -6.21 14.78 -37.25
C ILE A 235 -6.28 14.49 -38.75
N ALA A 236 -7.42 14.00 -39.26
CA ALA A 236 -7.59 13.61 -40.66
C ALA A 236 -7.16 14.65 -41.73
N PRO A 237 -7.29 15.98 -41.52
CA PRO A 237 -6.85 16.98 -42.51
C PRO A 237 -5.32 17.17 -42.58
N TYR A 238 -4.56 16.62 -41.63
CA TYR A 238 -3.11 16.81 -41.49
C TYR A 238 -2.29 15.55 -41.83
N LEU A 239 -2.95 14.45 -42.21
CA LEU A 239 -2.37 13.20 -42.72
C LEU A 239 -2.40 13.19 -44.25
#